data_AF-A0A150PIP4-F1
#
_entry.id   AF-A0A150PIP4-F1
#
_cell.length_a   1.000
_cell.length_b   1.000
_cell.length_c   1.000
_cell.angle_alpha   90.00
_cell.angle_beta   90.00
_cell.angle_gamma   90.00
#
_symmetry.space_group_name_H-M   'P 1'
#
loop_
_entity.id
_entity.type
_entity.pdbx_description
1 polymer ?
#
loop_
_entity_poly.entity_id
_entity_poly.type
_entity_poly.pdbx_seq_one_letter_code
_entity_poly.pdbx_strand_id
1 'polypeptide(L)'
;MGGVTYLDLSNPRVQEVQHAMQYTDWLRVLASPRTYQAMARTPTREHLLTLHDRYLPYARSKHALKEQQGYACFNVDEERREALADRLRTLLETWTPPELTPEIVDTARQLLKAEGDTSSPPEEWDAASWESPGHDPGAPPEDYLLWPEGIPAILKGKWPPNT
;
A
#
# COMPACT_ATOMS: atom_id res chain seq x y z
N MET A 1 -26.46 14.68 -19.01
CA MET A 1 -25.21 15.33 -18.57
C MET A 1 -24.93 14.82 -17.17
N GLY A 2 -24.09 13.78 -17.04
CA GLY A 2 -23.66 13.28 -15.74
C GLY A 2 -22.57 14.21 -15.21
N GLY A 3 -22.83 14.87 -14.08
CA GLY A 3 -21.85 15.73 -13.44
C GLY A 3 -20.60 14.92 -13.10
N VAL A 4 -19.44 15.40 -13.53
CA VAL A 4 -18.16 14.91 -13.01
C VAL A 4 -18.13 15.29 -11.54
N THR A 5 -18.37 14.33 -10.66
CA THR A 5 -18.22 14.51 -9.22
C THR A 5 -16.73 14.76 -8.97
N TYR A 6 -16.34 16.02 -8.79
CA TYR A 6 -15.00 16.34 -8.32
C TYR A 6 -14.79 15.65 -6.97
N LEU A 7 -13.81 14.75 -6.89
CA LEU A 7 -13.36 14.19 -5.62
C LEU A 7 -12.90 15.37 -4.76
N ASP A 8 -13.64 15.64 -3.69
CA ASP A 8 -13.24 16.62 -2.70
C ASP A 8 -12.03 16.06 -1.94
N LEU A 9 -10.83 16.45 -2.37
CA LEU A 9 -9.57 16.06 -1.76
C LEU A 9 -9.39 16.64 -0.34
N SER A 10 -10.25 17.57 0.09
CA SER A 10 -10.28 18.05 1.47
C SER A 10 -11.10 17.16 2.39
N ASN A 11 -11.87 16.21 1.84
CA ASN A 11 -12.58 15.21 2.61
C ASN A 11 -11.57 14.26 3.28
N PRO A 12 -11.51 14.20 4.63
CA PRO A 12 -10.55 13.35 5.33
C PRO A 12 -10.66 11.87 4.93
N ARG A 13 -11.85 11.42 4.51
CA ARG A 13 -12.07 10.03 4.06
C ARG A 13 -11.45 9.75 2.70
N VAL A 14 -11.48 10.72 1.79
CA VAL A 14 -10.80 10.59 0.49
C VAL A 14 -9.29 10.53 0.70
N GLN A 15 -8.77 11.29 1.67
CA GLN A 15 -7.35 11.25 2.05
C GLN A 15 -6.96 9.91 2.69
N GLU A 16 -7.77 9.36 3.59
CA GLU A 16 -7.56 8.03 4.18
C GLU A 16 -7.46 6.93 3.09
N VAL A 17 -8.37 6.95 2.12
CA VAL A 17 -8.35 6.01 0.99
C VAL A 17 -7.09 6.20 0.13
N GLN A 18 -6.68 7.43 -0.14
CA GLN A 18 -5.46 7.70 -0.90
C GLN A 18 -4.21 7.20 -0.16
N HIS A 19 -4.11 7.43 1.14
CA HIS A 19 -3.02 6.89 1.96
C HIS A 19 -3.03 5.37 1.98
N ALA A 20 -4.21 4.75 2.03
CA ALA A 20 -4.35 3.31 1.97
C ALA A 20 -3.82 2.76 0.65
N MET A 21 -4.24 3.32 -0.50
CA MET A 21 -3.75 2.90 -1.80
C MET A 21 -2.22 3.00 -1.91
N GLN A 22 -1.65 4.13 -1.50
CA GLN A 22 -0.20 4.35 -1.54
C GLN A 22 0.57 3.36 -0.66
N TYR A 23 -0.01 2.99 0.49
CA TYR A 23 0.60 2.01 1.37
C TYR A 23 0.38 0.57 0.87
N THR A 24 -0.72 0.27 0.20
CA THR A 24 -0.98 -1.03 -0.44
C THR A 24 0.09 -1.38 -1.47
N ASP A 25 0.56 -0.43 -2.26
CA ASP A 25 1.67 -0.67 -3.20
C ASP A 25 2.97 -1.04 -2.47
N TRP A 26 3.27 -0.36 -1.36
CA TRP A 26 4.37 -0.74 -0.48
C TRP A 26 4.18 -2.11 0.18
N LEU A 27 2.96 -2.45 0.59
CA LEU A 27 2.66 -3.76 1.15
C LEU A 27 2.95 -4.87 0.14
N ARG A 28 2.62 -4.68 -1.14
CA ARG A 28 2.94 -5.65 -2.21
C ARG A 28 4.44 -5.85 -2.36
N VAL A 29 5.22 -4.78 -2.28
CA VAL A 29 6.69 -4.86 -2.29
C VAL A 29 7.22 -5.61 -1.06
N LEU A 30 6.72 -5.31 0.14
CA LEU A 30 7.12 -5.99 1.37
C LEU A 30 6.72 -7.48 1.39
N ALA A 31 5.62 -7.82 0.74
CA ALA A 31 5.14 -9.19 0.56
C ALA A 31 5.94 -9.98 -0.49
N SER A 32 6.80 -9.32 -1.27
CA SER A 32 7.59 -9.90 -2.35
C SER A 32 9.09 -9.62 -2.17
N PRO A 33 9.82 -10.46 -1.42
CA PRO A 33 11.26 -10.33 -1.22
C PRO A 33 12.05 -10.14 -2.52
N ARG A 34 11.64 -10.84 -3.59
CA ARG A 34 12.29 -10.72 -4.91
C ARG A 34 12.10 -9.34 -5.52
N THR A 35 10.89 -8.78 -5.45
CA THR A 35 10.61 -7.42 -5.93
C THR A 35 11.40 -6.40 -5.12
N TYR A 36 11.39 -6.53 -3.78
CA TYR A 36 12.15 -5.68 -2.90
C TYR A 36 13.66 -5.72 -3.18
N GLN A 37 14.23 -6.91 -3.41
CA GLN A 37 15.64 -7.09 -3.75
C GLN A 37 16.02 -6.56 -5.14
N ALA A 38 15.05 -6.50 -6.07
CA ALA A 38 15.26 -6.00 -7.42
C ALA A 38 15.20 -4.47 -7.53
N MET A 39 14.77 -3.76 -6.47
CA MET A 39 14.76 -2.30 -6.46
C MET A 39 16.19 -1.74 -6.52
N ALA A 40 16.37 -0.66 -7.29
CA ALA A 40 17.63 0.07 -7.36
C ALA A 40 17.91 0.86 -6.08
N ARG A 41 16.88 1.18 -5.29
CA ARG A 41 16.99 1.93 -4.04
C ARG A 41 16.23 1.27 -2.89
N THR A 42 16.80 1.31 -1.70
CA THR A 42 16.20 0.76 -0.48
C THR A 42 15.40 1.83 0.27
N PRO A 43 14.15 1.57 0.69
CA PRO A 43 13.45 2.49 1.57
C PRO A 43 14.10 2.55 2.95
N THR A 44 14.05 3.72 3.58
CA THR A 44 14.43 3.85 4.99
C THR A 44 13.31 3.33 5.88
N ARG A 45 13.67 2.90 7.09
CA ARG A 45 12.69 2.53 8.12
C ARG A 45 11.72 3.67 8.39
N GLU A 46 12.24 4.89 8.57
CA GLU A 46 11.45 6.08 8.89
C GLU A 46 10.42 6.40 7.79
N HIS A 47 10.77 6.14 6.54
CA HIS A 47 9.87 6.33 5.42
C HIS A 47 8.70 5.34 5.46
N LEU A 48 8.98 4.03 5.62
CA LEU A 48 7.92 3.02 5.70
C LEU A 48 7.02 3.23 6.92
N LEU A 49 7.60 3.60 8.08
CA LEU A 49 6.82 3.95 9.27
C LEU A 49 5.91 5.15 9.02
N THR A 50 6.41 6.19 8.35
CA THR A 50 5.61 7.38 8.02
C THR A 50 4.40 7.05 7.15
N LEU A 51 4.57 6.17 6.15
CA LEU A 51 3.46 5.74 5.30
C LEU A 51 2.50 4.82 6.05
N HIS A 52 3.03 3.89 6.84
CA HIS A 52 2.23 3.01 7.68
C HIS A 52 1.35 3.79 8.67
N ASP A 53 1.89 4.83 9.31
CA ASP A 53 1.14 5.64 10.27
C ASP A 53 -0.01 6.43 9.63
N ARG A 54 0.10 6.75 8.34
CA ARG A 54 -1.00 7.35 7.57
C ARG A 54 -2.04 6.34 7.11
N TYR A 55 -1.66 5.07 7.01
CA TYR A 55 -2.55 3.96 6.71
C TYR A 55 -3.34 3.49 7.95
N LEU A 56 -2.76 3.58 9.16
CA LEU A 56 -3.41 3.11 10.40
C LEU A 56 -4.84 3.62 10.63
N PRO A 57 -5.18 4.91 10.39
CA PRO A 57 -6.57 5.37 10.50
C PRO A 57 -7.55 4.58 9.63
N TYR A 58 -7.14 4.27 8.39
CA TYR A 58 -7.93 3.42 7.49
C TYR A 58 -8.00 1.98 8.00
N ALA A 59 -6.87 1.39 8.43
CA ALA A 59 -6.82 0.03 8.94
C ALA A 59 -7.76 -0.21 10.13
N ARG A 60 -7.88 0.79 11.01
CA ARG A 60 -8.75 0.81 12.19
C ARG A 60 -10.20 1.19 11.89
N SER A 61 -10.47 1.71 10.71
CA SER A 61 -11.83 2.04 10.31
C SER A 61 -12.65 0.76 10.13
N LYS A 62 -13.92 0.78 10.50
CA LYS A 62 -14.90 -0.29 10.15
C LYS A 62 -15.52 -0.05 8.77
N HIS A 63 -14.77 0.64 7.92
CA HIS A 63 -15.22 1.06 6.61
C HIS A 63 -14.35 0.36 5.58
N ALA A 64 -14.98 -0.43 4.72
CA ALA A 64 -14.33 -0.98 3.54
C ALA A 64 -14.26 0.09 2.43
N LEU A 65 -13.20 0.06 1.60
CA LEU A 65 -13.07 0.83 0.34
C LEU A 65 -14.32 0.75 -0.57
N LYS A 66 -15.13 -0.28 -0.38
CA LYS A 66 -16.33 -0.67 -1.11
C LYS A 66 -17.37 0.45 -1.31
N GLU A 67 -17.56 1.35 -0.35
CA GLU A 67 -18.69 2.28 -0.39
C GLU A 67 -18.39 3.66 -1.01
N GLN A 68 -17.12 4.07 -1.13
CA GLN A 68 -16.83 5.47 -1.46
C GLN A 68 -16.21 5.73 -2.84
N GLN A 69 -15.53 4.76 -3.47
CA GLN A 69 -14.74 5.05 -4.68
C GLN A 69 -14.82 4.00 -5.81
N GLY A 70 -15.71 3.01 -5.72
CA GLY A 70 -15.86 2.00 -6.78
C GLY A 70 -14.68 1.01 -6.90
N TYR A 71 -13.75 1.02 -5.94
CA TYR A 71 -12.74 -0.04 -5.79
C TYR A 71 -13.40 -1.28 -5.17
N ALA A 72 -13.45 -2.36 -5.94
CA ALA A 72 -14.06 -3.60 -5.52
C ALA A 72 -13.05 -4.46 -4.73
N CYS A 73 -12.76 -4.08 -3.48
CA CYS A 73 -12.16 -4.99 -2.52
C CYS A 73 -13.26 -5.89 -1.96
N PHE A 74 -13.24 -7.17 -2.29
CA PHE A 74 -14.23 -8.14 -1.82
C PHE A 74 -13.73 -8.76 -0.50
N ASN A 75 -14.59 -8.81 0.53
CA ASN A 75 -14.36 -9.53 1.79
C ASN A 75 -13.19 -9.02 2.67
N VAL A 76 -13.16 -7.72 2.95
CA VAL A 76 -12.22 -7.15 3.94
C VAL A 76 -12.48 -7.77 5.32
N ASP A 77 -11.44 -8.32 5.94
CA ASP A 77 -11.44 -8.82 7.32
C ASP A 77 -10.96 -7.70 8.24
N GLU A 78 -11.89 -6.85 8.69
CA GLU A 78 -11.61 -5.62 9.44
C GLU A 78 -10.89 -5.89 10.76
N GLU A 79 -11.31 -6.92 11.50
CA GLU A 79 -10.72 -7.29 12.78
C GLU A 79 -9.28 -7.76 12.62
N ARG A 80 -9.04 -8.60 11.60
CA ARG A 80 -7.69 -9.09 11.33
C ARG A 80 -6.79 -8.01 10.73
N ARG A 81 -7.34 -7.09 9.93
CA ARG A 81 -6.62 -5.96 9.33
C ARG A 81 -5.97 -5.08 10.40
N GLU A 82 -6.74 -4.64 11.40
CA GLU A 82 -6.21 -3.78 12.47
C GLU A 82 -5.06 -4.47 13.20
N ALA A 83 -5.28 -5.71 13.66
CA ALA A 83 -4.27 -6.47 14.40
C ALA A 83 -2.99 -6.71 13.57
N LEU A 84 -3.13 -6.98 12.28
CA LEU A 84 -1.99 -7.17 11.37
C LEU A 84 -1.27 -5.85 11.06
N ALA A 85 -2.00 -4.73 10.95
CA ALA A 85 -1.41 -3.41 10.78
C ALA A 85 -0.54 -3.04 11.99
N ASP A 86 -1.08 -3.14 13.21
CA ASP A 86 -0.33 -2.88 14.43
C ASP A 86 0.90 -3.80 14.55
N ARG A 87 0.75 -5.09 14.22
CA ARG A 87 1.88 -6.04 14.19
C ARG A 87 2.96 -5.61 13.20
N LEU A 88 2.57 -5.25 11.98
CA LEU A 88 3.51 -4.82 10.95
C LEU A 88 4.25 -3.55 11.37
N ARG A 89 3.57 -2.62 12.04
CA ARG A 89 4.21 -1.44 12.61
C ARG A 89 5.33 -1.81 13.58
N THR A 90 5.06 -2.67 14.56
CA THR A 90 6.06 -3.11 15.55
C THR A 90 7.26 -3.79 14.88
N LEU A 91 7.01 -4.61 13.85
CA LEU A 91 8.09 -5.22 13.08
C LEU A 91 8.94 -4.16 12.38
N LEU A 92 8.32 -3.17 11.74
CA LEU A 92 9.02 -2.06 11.08
C LEU A 92 9.80 -1.17 12.07
N GLU A 93 9.34 -0.98 13.30
CA GLU A 93 10.07 -0.19 14.30
C GLU A 93 11.45 -0.77 14.63
N THR A 94 11.55 -2.09 14.68
CA THR A 94 12.80 -2.83 14.99
C THR A 94 13.57 -3.25 13.75
N TRP A 95 12.96 -3.14 12.57
CA TRP A 95 13.57 -3.49 11.30
C TRP A 95 14.78 -2.61 10.97
N THR A 96 15.85 -3.25 10.48
CA THR A 96 17.02 -2.56 9.96
C THR A 96 17.17 -2.92 8.48
N PRO A 97 17.05 -1.95 7.55
CA PRO A 97 17.33 -2.19 6.14
C PRO A 97 18.78 -2.66 5.91
N PRO A 98 19.07 -3.39 4.81
CA PRO A 98 18.20 -3.61 3.66
C PRO A 98 17.35 -4.89 3.75
N GLU A 99 17.67 -5.90 4.55
CA GLU A 99 17.01 -7.20 4.45
C GLU A 99 15.60 -7.21 5.08
N LEU A 100 14.60 -7.71 4.34
CA LEU A 100 13.28 -8.00 4.90
C LEU A 100 13.33 -9.28 5.74
N THR A 101 12.76 -9.24 6.94
CA THR A 101 12.63 -10.44 7.77
C THR A 101 11.44 -11.29 7.30
N PRO A 102 11.46 -12.62 7.52
CA PRO A 102 10.32 -13.48 7.19
C PRO A 102 9.01 -13.03 7.84
N GLU A 103 9.07 -12.46 9.04
CA GLU A 103 7.90 -11.97 9.77
C GLU A 103 7.28 -10.74 9.11
N ILE A 104 8.10 -9.82 8.57
CA ILE A 104 7.61 -8.66 7.82
C ILE A 104 6.88 -9.14 6.56
N VAL A 105 7.51 -10.06 5.82
CA VAL A 105 6.96 -10.61 4.57
C VAL A 105 5.63 -11.33 4.83
N ASP A 106 5.60 -12.21 5.82
CA ASP A 106 4.39 -12.96 6.18
C ASP A 106 3.28 -12.03 6.67
N THR A 107 3.60 -11.06 7.52
CA THR A 107 2.60 -10.09 8.02
C THR A 107 2.05 -9.22 6.89
N ALA A 108 2.89 -8.78 5.96
CA ALA A 108 2.45 -8.01 4.78
C ALA A 108 1.50 -8.83 3.88
N ARG A 109 1.84 -10.10 3.60
CA ARG A 109 0.98 -11.03 2.84
C ARG A 109 -0.37 -11.26 3.52
N GLN A 110 -0.36 -11.45 4.83
CA GLN A 110 -1.59 -11.61 5.60
C GLN A 110 -2.44 -10.33 5.59
N LEU A 111 -1.80 -9.16 5.67
CA LEU A 111 -2.51 -7.89 5.65
C LEU A 111 -3.17 -7.62 4.30
N LEU A 112 -2.48 -7.92 3.20
CA LEU A 112 -3.07 -7.83 1.84
C LEU A 112 -4.26 -8.77 1.67
N LYS A 113 -4.18 -10.00 2.18
CA LYS A 113 -5.33 -10.91 2.21
C LYS A 113 -6.49 -10.35 3.03
N ALA A 114 -6.21 -9.71 4.17
CA ALA A 114 -7.22 -9.08 5.01
C ALA A 114 -7.86 -7.84 4.33
N GLU A 115 -7.15 -7.17 3.43
CA GLU A 115 -7.69 -6.10 2.57
C GLU A 115 -8.56 -6.63 1.42
N GLY A 116 -8.73 -7.95 1.31
CA GLY A 116 -9.43 -8.58 0.20
C GLY A 116 -8.61 -8.61 -1.09
N ASP A 117 -7.29 -8.41 -1.01
CA ASP A 117 -6.39 -8.65 -2.14
C ASP A 117 -6.26 -10.17 -2.35
N THR A 118 -7.10 -10.69 -3.25
CA THR A 118 -7.07 -12.07 -3.71
C THR A 118 -6.29 -12.22 -5.02
N SER A 119 -5.60 -11.17 -5.47
CA SER A 119 -5.04 -11.11 -6.83
C SER A 119 -3.82 -11.99 -7.05
N SER A 120 -3.25 -12.60 -6.01
CA SER A 120 -2.13 -13.54 -6.17
C SER A 120 -2.16 -14.70 -5.14
N PRO A 121 -2.21 -15.98 -5.57
CA PRO A 121 -1.88 -17.11 -4.71
C PRO A 121 -0.44 -16.97 -4.16
N PRO A 122 -0.12 -17.57 -2.99
CA PRO A 122 1.18 -17.45 -2.32
C PRO A 122 2.41 -17.65 -3.22
N GLU A 123 2.29 -18.49 -4.24
CA GLU A 123 3.32 -18.80 -5.23
C GLU A 123 3.58 -17.68 -6.26
N GLU A 124 2.61 -16.79 -6.47
CA GLU A 124 2.70 -15.67 -7.42
C GLU A 124 3.28 -14.40 -6.80
N TRP A 125 3.29 -14.28 -5.46
CA TRP A 125 3.91 -13.14 -4.75
C TRP A 125 5.40 -12.99 -5.08
N ASP A 126 6.08 -14.10 -5.33
CA ASP A 126 7.51 -14.15 -5.65
C ASP A 126 7.78 -14.30 -7.16
N ALA A 127 6.72 -14.40 -7.96
CA ALA A 127 6.77 -14.62 -9.40
C ALA A 127 7.01 -13.33 -10.19
N ALA A 128 7.75 -12.35 -9.65
CA ALA A 128 8.37 -11.22 -10.37
C ALA A 128 7.51 -10.41 -11.37
N SER A 129 6.20 -10.57 -11.42
CA SER A 129 5.31 -9.76 -12.24
C SER A 129 4.63 -8.77 -11.31
N TRP A 130 5.20 -7.57 -11.16
CA TRP A 130 4.54 -6.38 -10.64
C TRP A 130 3.33 -5.93 -11.50
N GLU A 131 2.80 -6.83 -12.33
CA GLU A 131 1.68 -6.67 -13.24
C GLU A 131 0.37 -6.56 -12.44
N SER A 132 0.22 -5.50 -11.66
CA SER A 132 -1.12 -5.05 -11.30
C SER A 132 -1.79 -4.48 -12.55
N PRO A 133 -3.10 -4.69 -12.73
CA PRO A 133 -3.85 -4.07 -13.82
C PRO A 133 -3.67 -2.55 -13.78
N GLY A 134 -3.01 -1.97 -14.80
CA GLY A 134 -2.72 -0.54 -14.88
C GLY A 134 -1.25 -0.14 -14.73
N HIS A 135 -0.35 -1.07 -14.40
CA HIS A 135 1.10 -0.84 -14.48
C HIS A 135 1.63 -1.21 -15.88
N ASP A 136 2.55 -0.38 -16.41
CA ASP A 136 3.33 -0.70 -17.59
C ASP A 136 4.25 -1.90 -17.28
N PRO A 137 4.16 -3.02 -18.04
CA PRO A 137 4.95 -4.23 -17.81
C PRO A 137 6.48 -4.03 -17.94
N GLY A 138 6.95 -2.86 -18.41
CA GLY A 138 8.37 -2.51 -18.45
C GLY A 138 8.86 -1.54 -17.37
N ALA A 139 7.96 -0.95 -16.58
CA ALA A 139 8.34 0.07 -15.61
C ALA A 139 8.77 -0.57 -14.28
N PRO A 140 9.86 -0.08 -13.64
CA PRO A 140 10.28 -0.58 -12.35
C PRO A 140 9.19 -0.30 -11.29
N PRO A 141 9.05 -1.17 -10.27
CA PRO A 141 8.11 -0.94 -9.16
C PRO A 141 8.29 0.45 -8.54
N GLU A 142 9.53 0.93 -8.50
CA GLU A 142 9.93 2.22 -7.94
C GLU A 142 9.19 3.42 -8.55
N ASP A 143 8.77 3.35 -9.81
CA ASP A 143 8.04 4.43 -10.49
C ASP A 143 6.60 4.58 -9.97
N TYR A 144 6.06 3.52 -9.39
CA TYR A 144 4.72 3.49 -8.81
C TYR A 144 4.73 3.72 -7.30
N LEU A 145 5.91 3.64 -6.67
CA LEU A 145 6.02 3.73 -5.23
C LEU A 145 6.01 5.17 -4.71
N LEU A 146 5.25 5.29 -3.62
CA LEU A 146 5.26 6.36 -2.64
C LEU A 146 6.62 6.69 -2.05
N TRP A 147 7.51 7.46 -2.68
CA TRP A 147 8.81 7.84 -2.10
C TRP A 147 8.83 9.15 -1.25
N PRO A 148 9.82 9.37 -0.35
CA PRO A 148 9.87 10.54 0.53
C PRO A 148 9.74 11.89 -0.19
N GLU A 149 10.40 12.05 -1.32
CA GLU A 149 10.37 13.24 -2.16
C GLU A 149 8.99 13.50 -2.80
N GLY A 150 8.16 12.46 -2.94
CA GLY A 150 6.78 12.57 -3.41
C GLY A 150 5.77 12.94 -2.31
N ILE A 151 6.14 12.79 -1.02
CA ILE A 151 5.26 13.10 0.11
C ILE A 151 4.76 14.56 0.08
N PRO A 152 5.61 15.58 -0.18
CA PRO A 152 5.14 16.97 -0.32
C PRO A 152 4.14 17.17 -1.47
N ALA A 153 4.17 16.35 -2.52
CA ALA A 153 3.23 16.42 -3.64
C ALA A 153 1.85 15.88 -3.24
N ILE A 154 1.79 14.79 -2.45
CA ILE A 154 0.52 14.29 -1.88
C ILE A 154 -0.09 15.31 -0.93
N LEU A 155 0.71 15.93 -0.05
CA LEU A 155 0.22 16.97 0.86
C LEU A 155 -0.39 18.17 0.12
N LYS A 156 -0.13 18.28 -1.19
CA LYS A 156 -0.69 19.30 -2.08
C LYS A 156 -1.73 18.74 -3.06
N GLY A 157 -2.09 17.46 -2.97
CA GLY A 157 -3.05 16.78 -3.85
C GLY A 157 -2.57 16.58 -5.29
N LYS A 158 -1.25 16.43 -5.53
CA LYS A 158 -0.63 16.39 -6.87
C LYS A 158 -0.03 15.04 -7.26
N TRP A 159 -0.54 13.93 -6.73
CA TRP A 159 -0.04 12.57 -7.01
C TRP A 159 -1.15 11.68 -7.58
N PRO A 160 -0.88 10.80 -8.56
CA PRO A 160 0.40 10.60 -9.27
C PRO A 160 0.79 11.81 -10.14
N PRO A 161 2.07 11.99 -10.51
CA PRO A 161 2.47 13.05 -11.43
C PRO A 161 1.71 12.87 -12.74
N ASN A 162 1.10 13.95 -13.25
CA ASN A 162 0.50 13.93 -14.58
C ASN A 162 1.57 13.49 -15.59
N THR A 163 1.31 12.39 -16.28
CA THR A 163 2.06 11.95 -17.46
C THR A 163 1.93 12.93 -18.61
#